data_AF-A0A1H4LQ94-F1
#
_entry.id   AF-A0A1H4LQ94-F1
#
_cell.length_a   1.000
_cell.length_b   1.000
_cell.length_c   1.000
_cell.angle_alpha   90.00
_cell.angle_beta   90.00
_cell.angle_gamma   90.00
#
_symmetry.space_group_name_H-M   'P 1'
#
loop_
_entity.id
_entity.type
_entity.pdbx_description
1 polymer ?
#
loop_
_entity_poly.entity_id
_entity_poly.type
_entity_poly.pdbx_seq_one_letter_code
_entity_poly.pdbx_strand_id
1 'polypeptide(L)'
;MSANKLSPEQDARARKNYSVLMQRLASVGNAPVAHAVGCDEATISRMKPEKFEQFTQILAVLDLKVVPTDARCFRERDIAAYLQLAKLHMEQIDGVHQLEWD
;
A
#
# COMPACT_ATOMS: atom_id res chain seq x y z
N MET A 1 18.92 -28.18 -10.19
CA MET A 1 17.77 -27.54 -9.52
C MET A 1 17.03 -26.74 -10.57
N SER A 2 15.82 -27.14 -10.96
CA SER A 2 15.05 -26.38 -11.95
C SER A 2 14.73 -25.01 -11.37
N ALA A 3 15.25 -23.96 -12.00
CA ALA A 3 14.85 -22.58 -11.74
C ALA A 3 13.38 -22.47 -12.15
N ASN A 4 12.47 -22.73 -11.21
CA ASN A 4 11.06 -22.58 -11.49
C ASN A 4 10.81 -21.08 -11.70
N LYS A 5 10.30 -20.72 -12.89
CA LYS A 5 9.81 -19.36 -13.14
C LYS A 5 8.75 -19.02 -12.09
N LEU A 6 8.62 -17.74 -11.75
CA LEU A 6 7.59 -17.25 -10.83
C LEU A 6 6.21 -17.79 -11.24
N SER A 7 5.38 -18.16 -10.26
CA SER A 7 3.97 -18.45 -10.54
C SER A 7 3.28 -17.19 -11.09
N PRO A 8 2.15 -17.32 -11.80
CA PRO A 8 1.38 -16.17 -12.28
C PRO A 8 1.01 -15.18 -11.15
N GLU A 9 0.71 -15.69 -9.95
CA GLU A 9 0.38 -14.88 -8.77
C GLU A 9 1.62 -14.17 -8.23
N GLN A 10 2.76 -14.86 -8.18
CA GLN A 10 4.03 -14.27 -7.75
C GLN A 10 4.48 -13.18 -8.72
N ASP A 11 4.35 -13.41 -10.03
CA ASP A 11 4.64 -12.40 -11.06
C ASP A 11 3.72 -11.17 -10.92
N ALA A 12 2.42 -11.39 -10.77
CA ALA A 12 1.47 -10.29 -10.56
C ALA A 12 1.78 -9.48 -9.29
N ARG A 13 2.21 -10.15 -8.20
CA ARG A 13 2.61 -9.50 -6.95
C ARG A 13 3.93 -8.73 -7.11
N ALA A 14 4.92 -9.30 -7.78
CA ALA A 14 6.21 -8.65 -8.05
C ALA A 14 6.02 -7.36 -8.86
N ARG A 15 5.18 -7.39 -9.90
CA ARG A 15 4.82 -6.21 -10.70
C ARG A 15 4.13 -5.13 -9.88
N LYS A 16 3.19 -5.50 -9.00
CA LYS A 16 2.52 -4.54 -8.09
C LYS A 16 3.52 -3.92 -7.11
N ASN A 17 4.37 -4.74 -6.49
CA ASN A 17 5.42 -4.28 -5.57
C ASN A 17 6.38 -3.31 -6.27
N TYR A 18 6.81 -3.62 -7.50
CA TYR A 18 7.69 -2.75 -8.29
C TYR A 18 7.04 -1.41 -8.64
N SER A 19 5.78 -1.44 -9.06
CA SER A 19 5.02 -0.21 -9.35
C SER A 19 4.94 0.72 -8.14
N VAL A 20 4.59 0.18 -6.95
CA VAL A 20 4.55 0.95 -5.71
C VAL A 20 5.93 1.48 -5.33
N LEU A 21 6.97 0.65 -5.45
CA LEU A 21 8.35 1.06 -5.16
C LEU A 21 8.79 2.22 -6.06
N MET A 22 8.55 2.14 -7.37
CA MET A 22 8.94 3.20 -8.33
C MET A 22 8.12 4.46 -8.14
N GLN A 23 6.81 4.34 -7.89
CA GLN A 23 5.95 5.49 -7.63
C GLN A 23 6.42 6.25 -6.38
N ARG A 24 6.71 5.54 -5.29
CA ARG A 24 7.18 6.17 -4.03
C ARG A 24 8.60 6.70 -4.15
N LEU A 25 9.49 5.98 -4.83
CA LEU A 25 10.86 6.45 -5.09
C LEU A 25 10.87 7.72 -5.96
N ALA A 26 9.99 7.83 -6.95
CA ALA A 26 9.85 9.04 -7.76
C ALA A 26 9.32 10.23 -6.94
N SER A 27 8.41 9.98 -5.98
CA SER A 27 7.88 11.02 -5.10
C SER A 27 8.89 11.52 -4.06
N VAL A 28 9.81 10.66 -3.59
CA VAL A 28 10.81 11.02 -2.56
C VAL A 28 12.13 11.51 -3.19
N GLY A 29 12.54 10.91 -4.31
CA GLY A 29 13.82 11.16 -4.97
C GLY A 29 14.92 10.16 -4.57
N ASN A 30 15.92 9.99 -5.44
CA ASN A 30 17.02 9.05 -5.20
C ASN A 30 17.98 9.57 -4.11
N ALA A 31 18.34 10.86 -4.12
CA ALA A 31 19.29 11.43 -3.16
C ALA A 31 18.85 11.28 -1.69
N PRO A 32 17.60 11.60 -1.30
CA PRO A 32 17.17 11.42 0.09
C PRO A 32 17.17 9.95 0.52
N VAL A 33 16.79 9.05 -0.39
CA VAL A 33 16.84 7.59 -0.13
C VAL A 33 18.27 7.12 0.05
N ALA A 34 19.19 7.52 -0.84
CA ALA A 34 20.60 7.17 -0.79
C ALA A 34 21.25 7.62 0.53
N HIS A 35 21.01 8.86 0.93
CA HIS A 35 21.45 9.40 2.20
C HIS A 35 20.94 8.58 3.39
N ALA A 36 19.65 8.24 3.41
CA ALA A 36 19.05 7.48 4.51
C ALA A 36 19.57 6.04 4.62
N VAL A 37 19.92 5.39 3.50
CA VAL A 37 20.44 4.02 3.49
C VAL A 37 21.97 3.95 3.54
N GLY A 38 22.65 5.09 3.58
CA GLY A 38 24.11 5.17 3.69
C GLY A 38 24.86 4.81 2.40
N CYS A 39 24.31 5.14 1.23
CA CYS A 39 24.97 4.96 -0.06
C CYS A 39 24.97 6.25 -0.90
N ASP A 40 25.73 6.25 -1.99
CA ASP A 40 25.70 7.34 -2.96
C ASP A 40 24.44 7.28 -3.85
N GLU A 41 24.00 8.43 -4.35
CA GLU A 41 22.82 8.51 -5.23
C GLU A 41 22.96 7.66 -6.50
N ALA A 42 24.18 7.57 -7.04
CA ALA A 42 24.43 6.78 -8.24
C ALA A 42 24.23 5.28 -7.99
N THR A 43 24.42 4.80 -6.75
CA THR A 43 24.10 3.43 -6.34
C THR A 43 22.61 3.17 -6.47
N ILE A 44 21.76 4.05 -5.96
CA ILE A 44 20.29 3.93 -6.12
C ILE A 44 19.87 4.02 -7.60
N SER A 45 20.53 4.88 -8.39
CA SER A 45 20.29 4.98 -9.83
C SER A 45 20.62 3.67 -10.56
N ARG A 46 21.79 3.07 -10.28
CA ARG A 46 22.26 1.80 -10.86
C ARG A 46 21.40 0.60 -10.50
N MET A 47 20.60 0.67 -9.44
CA MET A 47 19.67 -0.40 -9.08
C MET A 47 18.47 -0.50 -10.02
N LYS A 48 18.17 0.56 -10.79
CA LYS A 48 17.06 0.59 -11.73
C LYS A 48 17.46 0.04 -13.09
N PRO A 49 16.57 -0.70 -13.78
CA PRO A 49 15.38 -1.38 -13.23
C PRO A 49 15.69 -2.73 -12.56
N GLU A 50 16.76 -3.40 -12.97
CA GLU A 50 16.91 -4.86 -12.80
C GLU A 50 17.05 -5.29 -11.33
N LYS A 51 17.77 -4.51 -10.50
CA LYS A 51 17.94 -4.86 -9.07
C LYS A 51 16.66 -4.67 -8.29
N PHE A 52 15.89 -3.64 -8.63
CA PHE A 52 14.58 -3.43 -8.01
C PHE A 52 13.55 -4.46 -8.46
N GLU A 53 13.59 -4.90 -9.72
CA GLU A 53 12.78 -6.03 -10.18
C GLU A 53 13.17 -7.32 -9.44
N GLN A 54 14.46 -7.63 -9.35
CA GLN A 54 14.93 -8.79 -8.58
C GLN A 54 14.47 -8.72 -7.12
N PHE A 55 14.56 -7.54 -6.50
CA PHE A 55 14.11 -7.33 -5.13
C PHE A 55 12.60 -7.58 -4.98
N THR A 56 11.77 -7.06 -5.88
CA THR A 56 10.32 -7.23 -5.80
C THR A 56 9.88 -8.66 -6.11
N GLN A 57 10.64 -9.39 -6.94
CA GLN A 57 10.47 -10.82 -7.17
C GLN A 57 10.81 -11.64 -5.92
N ILE A 58 11.91 -11.32 -5.22
CA ILE A 58 12.26 -11.94 -3.92
C ILE A 58 11.10 -11.75 -2.94
N LEU A 59 10.60 -10.52 -2.78
CA LEU A 59 9.45 -10.25 -1.92
C LEU A 59 8.22 -11.08 -2.33
N ALA A 60 7.98 -11.23 -3.64
CA ALA A 60 6.85 -12.02 -4.12
C ALA A 60 6.98 -13.51 -3.83
N VAL A 61 8.18 -14.08 -3.95
CA VAL A 61 8.47 -15.48 -3.58
C VAL A 61 8.28 -15.71 -2.08
N LEU A 62 8.61 -14.71 -1.26
CA LEU A 62 8.43 -14.75 0.20
C LEU A 62 6.99 -14.43 0.66
N ASP A 63 6.03 -14.36 -0.26
CA ASP A 63 4.65 -13.99 0.01
C ASP A 63 4.43 -12.59 0.63
N LEU A 64 5.38 -11.68 0.40
CA LEU A 64 5.34 -10.31 0.90
C LEU A 64 4.76 -9.33 -0.13
N LYS A 65 3.95 -8.40 0.36
CA LYS A 65 3.35 -7.30 -0.40
C LYS A 65 3.89 -5.97 0.11
N VAL A 66 4.26 -5.08 -0.81
CA VAL A 66 4.65 -3.71 -0.49
C VAL A 66 3.40 -2.84 -0.49
N VAL A 67 3.12 -2.21 0.65
CA VAL A 67 1.98 -1.32 0.82
C VAL A 67 2.48 -0.03 1.47
N PRO A 68 2.07 1.15 0.99
CA PRO A 68 2.42 2.40 1.66
C PRO A 68 1.93 2.45 3.11
N THR A 69 2.67 3.13 3.99
CA THR A 69 2.35 3.24 5.42
C THR A 69 1.10 4.08 5.71
N ASP A 70 0.75 4.96 4.78
CA ASP A 70 -0.48 5.76 4.77
C ASP A 70 -1.68 4.98 4.22
N ALA A 71 -1.50 3.76 3.71
CA ALA A 71 -2.63 2.95 3.24
C ALA A 71 -3.58 2.64 4.40
N ARG A 72 -4.87 2.73 4.12
CA ARG A 72 -5.96 2.40 5.04
C ARG A 72 -6.82 1.31 4.42
N CYS A 73 -7.35 0.42 5.25
CA CYS A 73 -8.31 -0.61 4.83
C CYS A 73 -9.72 -0.05 4.61
N PHE A 74 -9.91 1.25 4.81
CA PHE A 74 -11.17 1.95 4.66
C PHE A 74 -10.91 3.32 4.03
N ARG A 75 -11.95 3.90 3.42
CA ARG A 75 -11.91 5.28 2.95
C ARG A 75 -12.29 6.18 4.11
N GLU A 76 -11.35 7.01 4.58
CA GLU A 76 -11.56 7.88 5.75
C GLU A 76 -12.81 8.75 5.60
N ARG A 77 -13.06 9.29 4.40
CA ARG A 77 -14.25 10.10 4.09
C ARG A 77 -15.57 9.34 4.32
N ASP A 78 -15.61 8.05 4.03
CA ASP A 78 -16.83 7.25 4.16
C ASP A 78 -17.10 6.97 5.62
N ILE A 79 -16.07 6.60 6.38
CA ILE A 79 -16.18 6.39 7.83
C ILE A 79 -16.60 7.70 8.51
N ALA A 80 -16.02 8.84 8.12
CA ALA A 80 -16.43 10.14 8.63
C ALA A 80 -17.92 10.43 8.34
N ALA A 81 -18.38 10.14 7.12
CA ALA A 81 -19.79 10.31 6.75
C ALA A 81 -20.72 9.39 7.57
N TYR A 82 -20.35 8.11 7.73
CA TYR A 82 -21.12 7.16 8.55
C TYR A 82 -21.20 7.61 10.00
N LEU A 83 -20.08 8.05 10.58
CA LEU A 83 -20.06 8.57 11.95
C LEU A 83 -20.92 9.82 12.11
N GLN A 84 -20.91 10.72 11.13
CA GLN A 84 -21.72 11.93 11.16
C GLN A 84 -23.23 11.61 11.09
N LEU A 85 -23.63 10.72 10.17
CA LEU A 85 -25.01 10.28 10.05
C LEU A 85 -25.48 9.55 11.32
N ALA A 86 -24.65 8.67 11.87
CA ALA A 86 -24.95 7.98 13.11
C ALA A 86 -25.16 8.97 14.27
N LYS A 87 -24.30 9.99 14.41
CA LYS A 87 -24.48 11.04 15.43
C LYS A 87 -25.79 11.79 15.27
N LEU A 88 -26.07 12.27 14.06
CA LEU A 88 -27.31 13.01 13.76
C LEU A 88 -28.55 12.20 14.12
N HIS A 89 -28.58 10.91 13.76
CA HIS A 89 -29.73 10.06 14.09
C HIS A 89 -29.82 9.77 15.59
N MET A 90 -28.70 9.52 16.28
CA MET A 90 -28.70 9.28 17.73
C MET A 90 -29.09 10.52 18.54
N GLU A 91 -28.80 11.72 18.05
CA GLU A 91 -29.27 12.98 18.65
C GLU A 91 -30.79 13.20 18.47
N GLN A 92 -31.40 12.58 17.45
CA GLN A 92 -32.82 12.73 17.14
C GLN A 92 -33.73 11.69 17.82
N ILE A 93 -33.16 10.63 18.39
CA ILE A 93 -33.90 9.53 19.01
C ILE A 93 -33.89 9.68 20.52
N ASP A 94 -35.02 10.06 21.12
CA ASP A 94 -35.19 10.17 22.59
C ASP A 94 -35.50 8.81 23.25
N GLY A 95 -35.90 7.80 22.47
CA GLY A 95 -36.17 6.46 22.98
C GLY A 95 -36.54 5.44 21.89
N VAL A 96 -36.39 4.15 22.20
CA VAL A 96 -36.51 3.02 21.24
C VAL A 96 -37.88 2.96 20.55
N HIS A 97 -38.94 3.43 21.20
CA HIS A 97 -40.31 3.47 20.63
C HIS A 97 -40.43 4.27 19.32
N GLN A 98 -39.49 5.18 19.03
CA GLN A 98 -39.48 5.97 17.79
C GLN A 98 -38.88 5.23 16.59
N LEU A 99 -38.35 4.02 16.82
CA LEU A 99 -37.72 3.18 15.80
C LEU A 99 -38.63 2.03 15.33
N GLU A 100 -39.78 1.86 15.96
CA GLU A 100 -40.78 0.87 15.57
C GLU A 100 -41.53 1.37 14.32
N TRP A 101 -41.73 0.49 13.34
CA TRP A 101 -42.57 0.75 12.18
C TRP A 101 -43.89 0.02 12.37
N ASP A 102 -45.01 0.66 12.02
CA ASP A 102 -46.35 0.05 11.96
C ASP A 102 -46.44 -1.09 10.93
#